data_AF-A0A235ACI9-F1
#
_entry.id   AF-A0A235ACI9-F1
#
_cell.length_a   1.000
_cell.length_b   1.000
_cell.length_c   1.000
_cell.angle_alpha   90.00
_cell.angle_beta   90.00
_cell.angle_gamma   90.00
#
_symmetry.space_group_name_H-M   'P 1'
#
loop_
_entity.id
_entity.type
_entity.pdbx_description
1 polymer ?
#
loop_
_entity_poly.entity_id
_entity_poly.type
_entity_poly.pdbx_seq_one_letter_code
_entity_poly.pdbx_strand_id
1 'polypeptide(L)'
;MLLVLDANVIVADPMLRSAIWPQLADAVRGGRVEVLLPTLALEEAIATYRRLREAKAVEIQAVGRKASRDVQAHLERARKAALREGRKYPKRIRTALEAVGVSMIDAPRVTHSDVARRAIARRRPFDENGSGYRDTLHWLSVLEVVDGRFEDEDIVFVSADRRAFGGEGNARGELHQHLVDDLAERGAEDPWFRWIQSLAEFSVPGVFHDQIQEGFDIAVSAGEIGGYLQSALWESRLDDLLPRDLGTPGEPAALFITDIGEPLVGEVEVRQYWERGDLRADFLATVDVELALQRVRSGGGDVEVQEDRVVLPFVTSGHVDITASRDGLMFSSLELGPFALVETE
;
A
#
# COMPACT_ATOMS: atom_id res chain seq x y z
N MET A 1 -12.35 -3.91 4.95
CA MET A 1 -11.73 -4.42 3.71
C MET A 1 -11.48 -5.91 3.84
N LEU A 2 -11.53 -6.61 2.70
CA LEU A 2 -11.30 -8.04 2.57
C LEU A 2 -10.05 -8.33 1.75
N LEU A 3 -9.13 -9.14 2.28
CA LEU A 3 -7.90 -9.56 1.61
C LEU A 3 -7.97 -11.06 1.30
N VAL A 4 -7.96 -11.44 0.02
CA VAL A 4 -7.98 -12.84 -0.42
C VAL A 4 -6.58 -13.25 -0.87
N LEU A 5 -6.02 -14.29 -0.27
CA LEU A 5 -4.66 -14.77 -0.54
C LEU A 5 -4.65 -15.99 -1.47
N ASP A 6 -3.75 -16.01 -2.43
CA ASP A 6 -3.41 -17.20 -3.22
C ASP A 6 -2.25 -18.01 -2.57
N ALA A 7 -2.06 -19.24 -3.03
CA ALA A 7 -1.00 -20.15 -2.58
C ALA A 7 0.39 -19.51 -2.69
N ASN A 8 0.60 -18.72 -3.75
CA ASN A 8 1.85 -18.04 -4.05
C ASN A 8 2.35 -17.14 -2.92
N VAL A 9 1.44 -16.52 -2.17
CA VAL A 9 1.78 -15.68 -1.01
C VAL A 9 2.48 -16.53 0.07
N ILE A 10 1.92 -17.69 0.38
CA ILE A 10 2.47 -18.61 1.39
C ILE A 10 3.71 -19.34 0.86
N VAL A 11 3.79 -19.60 -0.44
CA VAL A 11 4.97 -20.21 -1.07
C VAL A 11 6.16 -19.26 -1.04
N ALA A 12 5.94 -17.96 -1.25
CA ALA A 12 6.98 -16.94 -1.20
C ALA A 12 7.54 -16.73 0.22
N ASP A 13 6.67 -16.76 1.24
CA ASP A 13 7.06 -16.64 2.65
C ASP A 13 6.49 -17.79 3.49
N PRO A 14 7.04 -19.01 3.37
CA PRO A 14 6.48 -20.18 4.04
C PRO A 14 6.62 -20.13 5.56
N MET A 15 7.44 -19.21 6.08
CA MET A 15 7.64 -19.04 7.52
C MET A 15 6.87 -17.84 8.09
N LEU A 16 6.18 -17.07 7.25
CA LEU A 16 5.51 -15.81 7.61
C LEU A 16 6.45 -14.84 8.35
N ARG A 17 7.66 -14.63 7.81
CA ARG A 17 8.72 -13.81 8.44
C ARG A 17 8.75 -12.37 7.97
N SER A 18 8.11 -12.05 6.86
CA SER A 18 8.03 -10.67 6.38
C SER A 18 7.31 -9.78 7.38
N ALA A 19 7.71 -8.50 7.44
CA ALA A 19 7.20 -7.52 8.39
C ALA A 19 5.68 -7.25 8.25
N ILE A 20 5.09 -7.63 7.12
CA ILE A 20 3.66 -7.45 6.86
C ILE A 20 2.78 -8.38 7.70
N TRP A 21 3.25 -9.56 8.11
CA TRP A 21 2.42 -10.49 8.89
C TRP A 21 2.08 -9.98 10.29
N PRO A 22 3.02 -9.41 11.07
CA PRO A 22 2.68 -8.68 12.28
C PRO A 22 1.69 -7.53 12.06
N GLN A 23 1.89 -6.72 11.01
CA GLN A 23 0.99 -5.60 10.69
C GLN A 23 -0.42 -6.10 10.35
N LEU A 24 -0.53 -7.15 9.54
CA LEU A 24 -1.81 -7.80 9.23
C LEU A 24 -2.48 -8.35 10.49
N ALA A 25 -1.74 -8.99 11.39
CA ALA A 25 -2.29 -9.51 12.64
C ALA A 25 -2.89 -8.39 13.50
N ASP A 26 -2.24 -7.22 13.55
CA ASP A 26 -2.75 -6.05 14.25
C ASP A 26 -3.96 -5.42 13.54
N ALA A 27 -3.97 -5.41 12.21
CA ALA A 27 -5.10 -4.92 11.42
C ALA A 27 -6.34 -5.82 11.54
N VAL A 28 -6.15 -7.15 11.51
CA VAL A 28 -7.20 -8.15 11.74
C VAL A 28 -7.75 -8.04 13.15
N ARG A 29 -6.89 -7.95 14.17
CA ARG A 29 -7.34 -7.79 15.57
C ARG A 29 -8.10 -6.49 15.80
N GLY A 30 -7.73 -5.44 15.07
CA GLY A 30 -8.44 -4.16 15.07
C GLY A 30 -9.73 -4.14 14.24
N GLY A 31 -10.10 -5.25 13.57
CA GLY A 31 -11.28 -5.31 12.71
C GLY A 31 -11.17 -4.48 11.42
N ARG A 32 -9.95 -4.07 11.04
CA ARG A 32 -9.69 -3.23 9.86
C ARG A 32 -9.60 -4.05 8.57
N VAL A 33 -9.11 -5.28 8.68
CA VAL A 33 -8.97 -6.23 7.56
C VAL A 33 -9.50 -7.59 7.97
N GLU A 34 -10.26 -8.22 7.09
CA GLU A 34 -10.50 -9.66 7.12
C GLU A 34 -9.59 -10.33 6.09
N VAL A 35 -8.84 -11.35 6.50
CA VAL A 35 -7.93 -12.07 5.59
C VAL A 35 -8.48 -13.46 5.33
N LEU A 36 -8.74 -13.77 4.07
CA LEU A 36 -9.24 -15.05 3.59
C LEU A 36 -8.15 -15.82 2.84
N LEU A 37 -8.08 -17.13 3.09
CA LEU A 37 -7.23 -18.04 2.34
C LEU A 37 -8.06 -19.26 1.91
N PRO A 38 -8.22 -19.53 0.61
CA PRO A 38 -8.84 -20.76 0.14
C PRO A 38 -8.09 -21.99 0.67
N THR A 39 -8.84 -23.00 1.11
CA THR A 39 -8.28 -24.28 1.57
C THR A 39 -7.41 -24.94 0.50
N LEU A 40 -7.82 -24.85 -0.77
CA LEU A 40 -7.03 -25.33 -1.92
C LEU A 40 -5.67 -24.63 -2.03
N ALA A 41 -5.63 -23.31 -1.84
CA ALA A 41 -4.40 -22.53 -1.89
C ALA A 41 -3.42 -22.94 -0.78
N LEU A 42 -3.94 -23.17 0.44
CA LEU A 42 -3.13 -23.68 1.55
C LEU A 42 -2.60 -25.10 1.27
N GLU A 43 -3.43 -25.99 0.72
CA GLU A 43 -3.01 -27.34 0.36
C GLU A 43 -1.90 -27.35 -0.69
N GLU A 44 -2.02 -26.48 -1.69
CA GLU A 44 -0.97 -26.25 -2.68
C GLU A 44 0.32 -25.75 -2.02
N ALA A 45 0.25 -24.72 -1.18
CA ALA A 45 1.43 -24.19 -0.50
C ALA A 45 2.12 -25.26 0.37
N ILE A 46 1.33 -26.11 1.04
CA ILE A 46 1.84 -27.25 1.82
C ILE A 46 2.53 -28.27 0.91
N ALA A 47 1.91 -28.64 -0.22
CA ALA A 47 2.47 -29.59 -1.17
C ALA A 47 3.78 -29.07 -1.77
N THR A 48 3.80 -27.80 -2.19
CA THR A 48 4.98 -27.13 -2.74
C THR A 48 6.12 -27.08 -1.73
N TYR A 49 5.84 -26.69 -0.48
CA TYR A 49 6.87 -26.67 0.56
C TYR A 49 7.43 -28.07 0.87
N ARG A 50 6.57 -29.10 0.90
CA ARG A 50 7.02 -30.49 1.09
C ARG A 50 7.97 -30.94 -0.03
N ARG A 51 7.60 -30.71 -1.29
CA ARG A 51 8.44 -31.01 -2.45
C ARG A 51 9.78 -30.28 -2.37
N LEU A 52 9.78 -29.01 -1.96
CA LEU A 52 11.01 -28.24 -1.75
C LEU A 52 11.93 -28.88 -0.70
N ARG A 53 11.37 -29.31 0.43
CA ARG A 53 12.14 -29.98 1.50
C ARG A 53 12.66 -31.36 1.07
N GLU A 54 11.87 -32.10 0.29
CA GLU A 54 12.27 -33.40 -0.28
C GLU A 54 13.40 -33.23 -1.30
N ALA A 55 13.29 -32.27 -2.22
CA ALA A 55 14.35 -31.93 -3.17
C ALA A 55 15.64 -31.53 -2.44
N LYS A 56 15.53 -30.70 -1.40
CA LYS A 56 16.68 -30.33 -0.56
C LYS A 56 17.32 -31.54 0.13
N ALA A 57 16.51 -32.50 0.59
CA ALA A 57 17.01 -33.74 1.18
C ALA A 57 17.78 -34.60 0.16
N VAL A 58 17.32 -34.65 -1.08
CA VAL A 58 18.02 -35.34 -2.19
C VAL A 58 19.37 -34.65 -2.48
N GLU A 59 19.40 -33.32 -2.54
CA GLU A 59 20.65 -32.56 -2.72
C GLU A 59 21.67 -32.82 -1.59
N ILE A 60 21.21 -32.79 -0.33
CA ILE A 60 22.06 -33.09 0.84
C ILE A 60 22.64 -34.50 0.73
N GLN A 61 21.82 -35.48 0.31
CA GLN A 61 22.26 -36.85 0.12
C GLN A 61 23.33 -36.96 -0.98
N ALA A 62 23.16 -36.25 -2.09
CA ALA A 62 24.12 -36.24 -3.20
C ALA A 62 25.47 -35.67 -2.78
N VAL A 63 25.49 -34.60 -1.98
CA VAL A 63 26.73 -34.05 -1.38
C VAL A 63 27.37 -35.06 -0.42
N GLY A 64 26.56 -35.72 0.41
CA GLY A 64 27.05 -36.70 1.39
C GLY A 64 27.81 -37.87 0.77
N ARG A 65 27.41 -38.34 -0.42
CA ARG A 65 28.11 -39.44 -1.12
C ARG A 65 29.57 -39.16 -1.43
N LYS A 66 29.97 -37.89 -1.54
CA LYS A 66 31.34 -37.45 -1.86
C LYS A 66 32.15 -37.01 -0.63
N ALA A 67 31.52 -37.00 0.55
CA ALA A 67 32.12 -36.46 1.77
C ALA A 67 32.83 -37.52 2.62
N SER A 68 33.67 -37.09 3.57
CA SER A 68 34.27 -37.98 4.57
C SER A 68 33.20 -38.58 5.50
N ARG A 69 33.53 -39.67 6.21
CA ARG A 69 32.60 -40.36 7.13
C ARG A 69 32.01 -39.43 8.19
N ASP A 70 32.83 -38.55 8.76
CA ASP A 70 32.37 -37.60 9.78
C ASP A 70 31.36 -36.61 9.20
N VAL A 71 31.67 -36.05 8.02
CA VAL A 71 30.78 -35.11 7.33
C VAL A 71 29.48 -35.79 6.87
N GLN A 72 29.55 -37.06 6.45
CA GLN A 72 28.36 -37.86 6.12
C GLN A 72 27.38 -37.96 7.29
N ALA A 73 27.87 -38.15 8.51
CA ALA A 73 27.01 -38.21 9.70
C ALA A 73 26.29 -36.88 10.00
N HIS A 74 26.95 -35.74 9.75
CA HIS A 74 26.32 -34.42 9.85
C HIS A 74 25.27 -34.22 8.75
N LEU A 75 25.58 -34.57 7.50
CA LEU A 75 24.67 -34.42 6.38
C LEU A 75 23.44 -35.33 6.49
N GLU A 76 23.58 -36.56 7.01
CA GLU A 76 22.42 -37.44 7.23
C GLU A 76 21.47 -36.87 8.29
N ARG A 77 22.00 -36.21 9.34
CA ARG A 77 21.17 -35.48 10.31
C ARG A 77 20.43 -34.31 9.65
N ALA A 78 21.10 -33.54 8.80
CA ALA A 78 20.50 -32.45 8.05
C ALA A 78 19.40 -32.95 7.08
N ARG A 79 19.66 -34.06 6.37
CA ARG A 79 18.69 -34.71 5.47
C ARG A 79 17.42 -35.12 6.22
N LYS A 80 17.57 -35.83 7.34
CA LYS A 80 16.45 -36.21 8.21
C LYS A 80 15.70 -34.99 8.76
N ALA A 81 16.42 -33.91 9.07
CA ALA A 81 15.82 -32.67 9.53
C ALA A 81 14.96 -32.00 8.44
N ALA A 82 15.45 -31.92 7.20
CA ALA A 82 14.69 -31.38 6.07
C ALA A 82 13.38 -32.15 5.82
N LEU A 83 13.44 -33.48 5.77
CA LEU A 83 12.24 -34.32 5.61
C LEU A 83 11.26 -34.15 6.78
N ARG A 84 11.77 -34.07 8.01
CA ARG A 84 10.96 -33.82 9.20
C ARG A 84 10.29 -32.45 9.15
N GLU A 85 11.00 -31.43 8.67
CA GLU A 85 10.45 -30.08 8.48
C GLU A 85 9.26 -30.10 7.51
N GLY A 86 9.40 -30.73 6.35
CA GLY A 86 8.30 -30.88 5.38
C GLY A 86 7.08 -31.62 5.95
N ARG A 87 7.30 -32.66 6.76
CA ARG A 87 6.21 -33.41 7.42
C ARG A 87 5.48 -32.58 8.48
N LYS A 88 6.21 -31.78 9.26
CA LYS A 88 5.65 -30.94 10.33
C LYS A 88 5.03 -29.63 9.80
N TYR A 89 5.35 -29.25 8.57
CA TYR A 89 4.92 -27.98 8.00
C TYR A 89 3.41 -27.72 8.03
N PRO A 90 2.52 -28.65 7.64
CA PRO A 90 1.07 -28.40 7.62
C PRO A 90 0.53 -27.91 8.96
N LYS A 91 0.99 -28.51 10.07
CA LYS A 91 0.58 -28.11 11.42
C LYS A 91 1.15 -26.73 11.75
N ARG A 92 2.43 -26.51 11.46
CA ARG A 92 3.11 -25.23 11.74
C ARG A 92 2.45 -24.07 11.02
N ILE A 93 2.19 -24.19 9.71
CA ILE A 93 1.64 -23.09 8.92
C ILE A 93 0.20 -22.78 9.32
N ARG A 94 -0.63 -23.79 9.62
CA ARG A 94 -2.00 -23.58 10.11
C ARG A 94 -2.01 -22.81 11.43
N THR A 95 -1.18 -23.20 12.40
CA THR A 95 -1.05 -22.47 13.66
C THR A 95 -0.54 -21.04 13.46
N ALA A 96 0.38 -20.82 12.51
CA ALA A 96 0.89 -19.47 12.24
C ALA A 96 -0.16 -18.57 11.58
N LEU A 97 -0.93 -19.09 10.62
CA LEU A 97 -2.04 -18.38 9.96
C LEU A 97 -3.17 -18.07 10.95
N GLU A 98 -3.52 -19.02 11.82
CA GLU A 98 -4.50 -18.83 12.89
C GLU A 98 -4.06 -17.73 13.87
N ALA A 99 -2.77 -17.68 14.23
CA ALA A 99 -2.23 -16.64 15.11
C ALA A 99 -2.28 -15.22 14.48
N VAL A 100 -2.23 -15.12 13.14
CA VAL A 100 -2.47 -13.87 12.42
C VAL A 100 -3.97 -13.52 12.35
N GLY A 101 -4.85 -14.52 12.47
CA GLY A 101 -6.30 -14.35 12.31
C GLY A 101 -6.78 -14.57 10.87
N VAL A 102 -6.03 -15.32 10.06
CA VAL A 102 -6.44 -15.69 8.69
C VAL A 102 -7.58 -16.71 8.76
N SER A 103 -8.68 -16.40 8.08
CA SER A 103 -9.83 -17.29 7.96
C SER A 103 -9.71 -18.17 6.73
N MET A 104 -9.92 -19.48 6.91
CA MET A 104 -9.91 -20.44 5.82
C MET A 104 -11.29 -20.50 5.17
N ILE A 105 -11.35 -20.40 3.84
CA ILE A 105 -12.58 -20.61 3.08
C ILE A 105 -12.54 -21.92 2.31
N ASP A 106 -13.69 -22.57 2.20
CA ASP A 106 -13.81 -23.85 1.50
C ASP A 106 -13.53 -23.70 -0.01
N ALA A 107 -13.31 -24.83 -0.67
CA ALA A 107 -13.24 -24.86 -2.13
C ALA A 107 -14.54 -24.31 -2.75
N PRO A 108 -14.46 -23.71 -3.95
CA PRO A 108 -15.61 -23.02 -4.51
C PRO A 108 -16.71 -24.02 -4.85
N ARG A 109 -17.96 -23.60 -4.65
CA ARG A 109 -19.17 -24.38 -4.91
C ARG A 109 -19.50 -24.34 -6.39
N VAL A 110 -18.71 -25.04 -7.19
CA VAL A 110 -18.87 -25.11 -8.65
C VAL A 110 -19.09 -26.54 -9.12
N THR A 111 -19.92 -26.71 -10.16
CA THR A 111 -20.12 -28.04 -10.74
C THR A 111 -18.97 -28.39 -11.69
N HIS A 112 -18.70 -29.69 -11.86
CA HIS A 112 -17.76 -30.14 -12.89
C HIS A 112 -18.16 -29.67 -14.29
N SER A 113 -19.46 -29.53 -14.54
CA SER A 113 -19.99 -29.01 -15.81
C SER A 113 -19.63 -27.54 -16.03
N ASP A 114 -19.59 -26.70 -14.99
CA ASP A 114 -19.20 -25.29 -15.09
C ASP A 114 -17.73 -25.17 -15.45
N VAL A 115 -16.87 -25.91 -14.74
CA VAL A 115 -15.44 -25.94 -15.03
C VAL A 115 -15.16 -26.49 -16.44
N ALA A 116 -15.89 -27.53 -16.86
CA ALA A 116 -15.76 -28.09 -18.20
C ALA A 116 -16.21 -27.10 -19.29
N ARG A 117 -17.31 -26.36 -19.08
CA ARG A 117 -17.76 -25.32 -20.01
C ARG A 117 -16.71 -24.22 -20.15
N ARG A 118 -16.11 -23.78 -19.05
CA ARG A 118 -15.01 -22.80 -19.07
C ARG A 118 -13.81 -23.32 -19.87
N ALA A 119 -13.44 -24.59 -19.68
CA ALA A 119 -12.36 -25.24 -20.42
C ALA A 119 -12.64 -25.35 -21.92
N ILE A 120 -13.85 -25.78 -22.30
CA ILE A 120 -14.27 -25.91 -23.71
C ILE A 120 -14.24 -24.55 -24.40
N ALA A 121 -14.69 -23.50 -23.71
CA ALA A 121 -14.67 -22.12 -24.19
C ALA A 121 -13.27 -21.49 -24.19
N ARG A 122 -12.23 -22.21 -23.74
CA ARG A 122 -10.85 -21.70 -23.59
C ARG A 122 -10.77 -20.40 -22.80
N ARG A 123 -11.68 -20.22 -21.84
CA ARG A 123 -11.66 -19.07 -20.96
C ARG A 123 -10.56 -19.26 -19.91
N ARG A 124 -9.78 -18.21 -19.67
CA ARG A 124 -8.74 -18.19 -18.64
C ARG A 124 -9.30 -18.67 -17.30
N PRO A 125 -8.55 -19.43 -16.51
CA PRO A 125 -7.12 -19.69 -16.65
C PRO A 125 -6.78 -20.90 -17.53
N PHE A 126 -7.74 -21.50 -18.23
CA PHE A 126 -7.44 -22.55 -19.20
C PHE A 126 -6.59 -22.04 -20.37
N ASP A 127 -5.61 -22.85 -20.78
CA ASP A 127 -4.80 -22.61 -21.98
C ASP A 127 -5.30 -23.40 -23.20
N GLU A 128 -4.61 -23.26 -24.33
CA GLU A 128 -4.88 -24.01 -25.57
C GLU A 128 -4.71 -25.53 -25.44
N ASN A 129 -3.97 -25.99 -24.43
CA ASN A 129 -3.79 -27.41 -24.12
C ASN A 129 -4.84 -27.95 -23.14
N GLY A 130 -5.70 -27.09 -22.58
CA GLY A 130 -6.73 -27.45 -21.61
C GLY A 130 -6.18 -27.62 -20.19
N SER A 131 -4.96 -27.16 -19.95
CA SER A 131 -4.39 -27.04 -18.60
C SER A 131 -4.94 -25.78 -17.93
N GLY A 132 -5.18 -25.85 -16.62
CA GLY A 132 -5.70 -24.71 -15.85
C GLY A 132 -6.81 -25.06 -14.85
N TYR A 133 -7.13 -26.35 -14.67
CA TYR A 133 -8.20 -26.78 -13.75
C TYR A 133 -8.03 -26.22 -12.33
N ARG A 134 -6.83 -26.34 -11.76
CA ARG A 134 -6.55 -25.87 -10.41
C ARG A 134 -6.62 -24.35 -10.31
N ASP A 135 -6.01 -23.66 -11.25
CA ASP A 135 -6.03 -22.19 -11.30
C ASP A 135 -7.47 -21.70 -11.48
N THR A 136 -8.32 -22.48 -12.19
CA THR A 136 -9.76 -22.21 -12.33
C THR A 136 -10.48 -22.30 -11.00
N LEU A 137 -10.11 -23.24 -10.13
CA LEU A 137 -10.68 -23.31 -8.79
C LEU A 137 -10.25 -22.11 -7.94
N HIS A 138 -9.01 -21.63 -8.05
CA HIS A 138 -8.61 -20.39 -7.37
C HIS A 138 -9.41 -19.19 -7.90
N TRP A 139 -9.52 -19.06 -9.22
CA TRP A 139 -10.33 -18.03 -9.87
C TRP A 139 -11.78 -18.02 -9.36
N LEU A 140 -12.43 -19.19 -9.35
CA LEU A 140 -13.82 -19.31 -8.91
C LEU A 140 -13.96 -19.12 -7.40
N SER A 141 -12.93 -19.43 -6.59
CA SER A 141 -12.93 -19.10 -5.15
C SER A 141 -13.00 -17.60 -4.94
N VAL A 142 -12.23 -16.83 -5.73
CA VAL A 142 -12.23 -15.37 -5.65
C VAL A 142 -13.59 -14.81 -6.07
N LEU A 143 -14.16 -15.30 -7.18
CA LEU A 143 -15.49 -14.85 -7.62
C LEU A 143 -16.60 -15.20 -6.62
N GLU A 144 -16.54 -16.35 -5.94
CA GLU A 144 -17.51 -16.70 -4.89
C GLU A 144 -17.38 -15.78 -3.67
N VAL A 145 -16.16 -15.35 -3.33
CA VAL A 145 -15.95 -14.33 -2.30
C VAL A 145 -16.56 -12.99 -2.74
N VAL A 146 -16.34 -12.59 -3.99
CA VAL A 146 -16.96 -11.40 -4.57
C VAL A 146 -18.48 -11.50 -4.43
N ASP A 147 -19.10 -12.54 -5.00
CA ASP A 147 -20.56 -12.77 -4.98
C ASP A 147 -21.19 -12.67 -3.59
N GLY A 148 -20.47 -13.05 -2.54
CA GLY A 148 -20.98 -13.04 -1.17
C GLY A 148 -20.71 -11.78 -0.36
N ARG A 149 -19.76 -10.92 -0.75
CA ARG A 149 -19.18 -9.90 0.16
C ARG A 149 -18.89 -8.53 -0.45
N PHE A 150 -18.89 -8.37 -1.78
CA PHE A 150 -18.39 -7.14 -2.40
C PHE A 150 -19.23 -5.89 -2.09
N GLU A 151 -20.52 -6.05 -1.77
CA GLU A 151 -21.40 -4.91 -1.43
C GLU A 151 -21.03 -4.24 -0.10
N ASP A 152 -20.31 -4.93 0.78
CA ASP A 152 -19.96 -4.47 2.12
C ASP A 152 -18.46 -4.18 2.31
N GLU A 153 -17.60 -4.63 1.39
CA GLU A 153 -16.16 -4.65 1.59
C GLU A 153 -15.38 -4.48 0.27
N ASP A 154 -14.33 -3.63 0.31
CA ASP A 154 -13.31 -3.60 -0.76
C ASP A 154 -12.54 -4.91 -0.77
N ILE A 155 -12.39 -5.54 -1.94
CA ILE A 155 -11.75 -6.84 -2.09
C ILE A 155 -10.38 -6.66 -2.75
N VAL A 156 -9.33 -7.08 -2.05
CA VAL A 156 -7.97 -7.16 -2.59
C VAL A 156 -7.58 -8.62 -2.75
N PHE A 157 -7.33 -9.05 -3.98
CA PHE A 157 -6.82 -10.38 -4.29
C PHE A 157 -5.31 -10.35 -4.51
N VAL A 158 -4.57 -11.21 -3.79
CA VAL A 158 -3.11 -11.28 -3.87
C VAL A 158 -2.69 -12.57 -4.56
N SER A 159 -2.18 -12.45 -5.79
CA SER A 159 -1.61 -13.58 -6.53
C SER A 159 -0.53 -13.16 -7.52
N ALA A 160 0.60 -13.85 -7.49
CA ALA A 160 1.67 -13.69 -8.47
C ALA A 160 1.39 -14.41 -9.82
N ASP A 161 0.25 -15.09 -9.98
CA ASP A 161 -0.06 -15.86 -11.20
C ASP A 161 -0.56 -14.95 -12.33
N ARG A 162 0.37 -14.22 -12.95
CA ARG A 162 0.09 -13.39 -14.13
C ARG A 162 -0.49 -14.18 -15.30
N ARG A 163 -0.17 -15.47 -15.42
CA ARG A 163 -0.65 -16.29 -16.53
C ARG A 163 -2.15 -16.59 -16.39
N ALA A 164 -2.60 -16.78 -15.16
CA ALA A 164 -4.02 -16.93 -14.85
C ALA A 164 -4.72 -15.57 -14.93
N PHE A 165 -4.25 -14.57 -14.16
CA PHE A 165 -5.02 -13.37 -13.82
C PHE A 165 -4.61 -12.09 -14.54
N GLY A 166 -3.41 -12.03 -15.12
CA GLY A 166 -2.87 -10.82 -15.74
C GLY A 166 -3.34 -10.60 -17.18
N GLY A 167 -3.46 -9.32 -17.55
CA GLY A 167 -3.71 -8.88 -18.92
C GLY A 167 -2.61 -9.30 -19.91
N GLU A 168 -2.90 -9.16 -21.20
CA GLU A 168 -1.95 -9.47 -22.27
C GLU A 168 -0.75 -8.50 -22.32
N GLY A 169 -0.88 -7.35 -21.65
CA GLY A 169 0.16 -6.33 -21.52
C GLY A 169 1.25 -6.66 -20.49
N ASN A 170 2.37 -5.93 -20.61
CA ASN A 170 3.44 -5.94 -19.61
C ASN A 170 3.16 -4.99 -18.43
N ALA A 171 1.99 -4.34 -18.40
CA ALA A 171 1.61 -3.50 -17.28
C ALA A 171 1.48 -4.34 -16.00
N ARG A 172 1.93 -3.77 -14.88
CA ARG A 172 1.67 -4.33 -13.55
C ARG A 172 0.23 -3.99 -13.16
N GLY A 173 -0.43 -4.89 -12.44
CA GLY A 173 -1.82 -4.68 -11.96
C GLY A 173 -2.93 -4.85 -13.01
N GLU A 174 -2.63 -4.93 -14.31
CA GLU A 174 -3.66 -5.09 -15.34
C GLU A 174 -4.31 -6.48 -15.27
N LEU A 175 -5.63 -6.51 -15.08
CA LEU A 175 -6.43 -7.74 -15.05
C LEU A 175 -6.66 -8.31 -16.45
N HIS A 176 -6.73 -9.64 -16.55
CA HIS A 176 -7.13 -10.30 -17.79
C HIS A 176 -8.60 -9.98 -18.12
N GLN A 177 -8.92 -9.74 -19.41
CA GLN A 177 -10.26 -9.37 -19.86
C GLN A 177 -11.36 -10.31 -19.35
N HIS A 178 -11.16 -11.63 -19.42
CA HIS A 178 -12.11 -12.59 -18.85
C HIS A 178 -12.43 -12.38 -17.35
N LEU A 179 -11.49 -11.87 -16.53
CA LEU A 179 -11.77 -11.54 -15.12
C LEU A 179 -12.54 -10.24 -15.03
N VAL A 180 -12.15 -9.24 -15.82
CA VAL A 180 -12.88 -7.98 -15.92
C VAL A 180 -14.34 -8.25 -16.29
N ASP A 181 -14.60 -9.07 -17.31
CA ASP A 181 -15.96 -9.46 -17.71
C ASP A 181 -16.69 -10.19 -16.57
N ASP A 182 -16.03 -11.13 -15.90
CA ASP A 182 -16.62 -11.87 -14.77
C ASP A 182 -16.95 -10.92 -13.59
N LEU A 183 -16.16 -9.86 -13.35
CA LEU A 183 -16.40 -8.84 -12.32
C LEU A 183 -17.48 -7.84 -12.75
N ALA A 184 -17.52 -7.44 -14.01
CA ALA A 184 -18.52 -6.55 -14.60
C ALA A 184 -19.93 -7.13 -14.49
N GLU A 185 -20.07 -8.43 -14.77
CA GLU A 185 -21.33 -9.16 -14.59
C GLU A 185 -21.86 -9.11 -13.14
N ARG A 186 -20.97 -8.85 -12.17
CA ARG A 186 -21.28 -8.75 -10.74
C ARG A 186 -21.39 -7.31 -10.25
N GLY A 187 -21.03 -6.32 -11.05
CA GLY A 187 -20.89 -4.93 -10.61
C GLY A 187 -19.74 -4.71 -9.60
N ALA A 188 -18.77 -5.63 -9.57
CA ALA A 188 -17.62 -5.61 -8.66
C ALA A 188 -16.34 -5.16 -9.38
N GLU A 189 -16.48 -4.24 -10.33
CA GLU A 189 -15.36 -3.64 -11.04
C GLU A 189 -14.57 -2.69 -10.12
N ASP A 190 -13.52 -2.10 -10.67
CA ASP A 190 -12.76 -1.03 -10.02
C ASP A 190 -13.69 0.09 -9.48
N PRO A 191 -13.45 0.64 -8.28
CA PRO A 191 -12.31 0.41 -7.36
C PRO A 191 -12.51 -0.74 -6.35
N TRP A 192 -13.63 -1.46 -6.42
CA TRP A 192 -14.07 -2.41 -5.38
C TRP A 192 -13.31 -3.73 -5.39
N PHE A 193 -12.73 -4.09 -6.53
CA PHE A 193 -11.86 -5.25 -6.66
C PHE A 193 -10.50 -4.86 -7.19
N ARG A 194 -9.45 -5.16 -6.42
CA ARG A 194 -8.06 -4.95 -6.82
C ARG A 194 -7.28 -6.25 -6.86
N TRP A 195 -6.40 -6.39 -7.83
CA TRP A 195 -5.44 -7.48 -7.89
C TRP A 195 -4.02 -6.96 -7.75
N ILE A 196 -3.28 -7.53 -6.81
CA ILE A 196 -1.87 -7.23 -6.57
C ILE A 196 -1.05 -8.52 -6.67
N GLN A 197 0.21 -8.39 -7.11
CA GLN A 197 1.05 -9.56 -7.38
C GLN A 197 1.80 -10.06 -6.15
N SER A 198 2.04 -9.14 -5.22
CA SER A 198 2.78 -9.41 -4.00
C SER A 198 2.04 -8.87 -2.80
N LEU A 199 2.10 -9.60 -1.70
CA LEU A 199 1.60 -9.10 -0.42
C LEU A 199 2.35 -7.82 0.00
N ALA A 200 3.59 -7.60 -0.45
CA ALA A 200 4.34 -6.38 -0.15
C ALA A 200 3.77 -5.11 -0.81
N GLU A 201 2.93 -5.25 -1.85
CA GLU A 201 2.22 -4.14 -2.50
C GLU A 201 0.97 -3.72 -1.71
N PHE A 202 0.58 -4.50 -0.69
CA PHE A 202 -0.58 -4.21 0.13
C PHE A 202 -0.23 -3.22 1.24
N SER A 203 -0.85 -2.05 1.22
CA SER A 203 -0.76 -1.13 2.36
C SER A 203 -1.74 -1.57 3.45
N VAL A 204 -1.19 -1.97 4.60
CA VAL A 204 -2.00 -2.41 5.74
C VAL A 204 -2.66 -1.18 6.41
N PRO A 205 -3.98 -1.17 6.61
CA PRO A 205 -4.67 -0.08 7.29
C PRO A 205 -4.21 0.10 8.73
N GLY A 206 -4.30 1.34 9.17
CA GLY A 206 -3.89 1.90 10.46
C GLY A 206 -2.44 1.63 10.85
N VAL A 207 -1.58 1.73 9.85
CA VAL A 207 -0.13 1.89 9.97
C VAL A 207 0.20 3.13 9.13
N PHE A 208 1.09 4.00 9.63
CA PHE A 208 1.59 5.12 8.84
C PHE A 208 2.59 4.63 7.81
N HIS A 209 2.46 5.11 6.58
CA HIS A 209 3.36 4.80 5.46
C HIS A 209 4.06 6.07 5.00
N ASP A 210 5.39 6.02 4.88
CA ASP A 210 6.24 7.14 4.44
C ASP A 210 6.26 7.32 2.91
N GLN A 211 5.78 6.34 2.15
CA GLN A 211 5.76 6.37 0.69
C GLN A 211 4.34 6.11 0.18
N ILE A 212 3.93 6.88 -0.83
CA ILE A 212 2.72 6.63 -1.61
C ILE A 212 2.92 5.30 -2.34
N GLN A 213 2.29 4.22 -1.87
CA GLN A 213 2.32 2.95 -2.59
C GLN A 213 1.39 3.06 -3.80
N GLU A 214 1.89 2.74 -5.00
CA GLU A 214 1.06 2.53 -6.19
C GLU A 214 0.03 1.43 -5.85
N GLY A 215 -1.24 1.79 -5.76
CA GLY A 215 -2.30 0.82 -5.46
C GLY A 215 -3.54 1.38 -4.78
N PHE A 216 -3.53 2.62 -4.28
CA PHE A 216 -4.73 3.31 -3.80
C PHE A 216 -5.11 4.43 -4.77
N ASP A 217 -6.39 4.52 -5.14
CA ASP A 217 -6.95 5.66 -5.87
C ASP A 217 -7.04 6.94 -5.01
N ILE A 218 -6.82 6.79 -3.71
CA ILE A 218 -6.74 7.91 -2.76
C ILE A 218 -5.26 8.06 -2.37
N ALA A 219 -4.54 8.83 -3.16
CA ALA A 219 -3.23 9.34 -2.77
C ALA A 219 -3.31 10.85 -2.85
N VAL A 220 -2.99 11.53 -1.76
CA VAL A 220 -2.86 13.00 -1.82
C VAL A 220 -1.48 13.31 -2.36
N SER A 221 -1.46 13.90 -3.54
CA SER A 221 -0.23 14.40 -4.13
C SER A 221 0.21 15.70 -3.42
N ALA A 222 1.51 15.98 -3.50
CA ALA A 222 2.04 17.27 -3.07
C ALA A 222 1.34 18.46 -3.76
N GLY A 223 0.88 18.27 -5.01
CA GLY A 223 0.14 19.29 -5.76
C GLY A 223 -1.26 19.57 -5.20
N GLU A 224 -1.99 18.53 -4.79
CA GLU A 224 -3.31 18.68 -4.16
C GLU A 224 -3.19 19.32 -2.78
N ILE A 225 -2.25 18.87 -1.95
CA ILE A 225 -1.93 19.53 -0.66
C ILE A 225 -1.52 20.98 -0.92
N GLY A 226 -0.75 21.23 -1.98
CA GLY A 226 -0.28 22.56 -2.36
C GLY A 226 -1.40 23.56 -2.66
N GLY A 227 -2.42 23.16 -3.43
CA GLY A 227 -3.58 23.99 -3.72
C GLY A 227 -4.41 24.31 -2.46
N TYR A 228 -4.54 23.35 -1.55
CA TYR A 228 -5.21 23.55 -0.26
C TYR A 228 -4.39 24.47 0.69
N LEU A 229 -3.08 24.28 0.76
CA LEU A 229 -2.17 25.14 1.54
C LEU A 229 -2.18 26.58 1.06
N GLN A 230 -2.18 26.79 -0.26
CA GLN A 230 -2.28 28.12 -0.85
C GLN A 230 -3.58 28.82 -0.41
N SER A 231 -4.71 28.11 -0.43
CA SER A 231 -6.01 28.66 0.00
C SER A 231 -6.01 29.04 1.48
N ALA A 232 -5.42 28.20 2.34
CA ALA A 232 -5.36 28.46 3.76
C ALA A 232 -4.34 29.55 4.16
N LEU A 233 -3.25 29.69 3.41
CA LEU A 233 -2.27 30.77 3.62
C LEU A 233 -2.89 32.15 3.44
N TRP A 234 -3.77 32.30 2.45
CA TRP A 234 -4.54 33.53 2.23
C TRP A 234 -5.47 33.88 3.39
N GLU A 235 -5.91 32.90 4.17
CA GLU A 235 -6.77 33.10 5.35
C GLU A 235 -5.97 33.32 6.64
N SER A 236 -4.68 32.95 6.66
CA SER A 236 -3.81 33.11 7.82
C SER A 236 -3.25 34.54 7.93
N ARG A 237 -3.20 35.06 9.17
CA ARG A 237 -2.74 36.43 9.49
C ARG A 237 -1.22 36.53 9.46
N LEU A 238 -0.63 36.44 8.27
CA LEU A 238 0.81 36.68 8.04
C LEU A 238 1.25 38.08 8.53
N ASP A 239 0.29 38.99 8.71
CA ASP A 239 0.43 40.31 9.32
C ASP A 239 1.04 40.30 10.75
N ASP A 240 0.98 39.17 11.46
CA ASP A 240 1.52 39.02 12.82
C ASP A 240 3.04 38.71 12.84
N LEU A 241 3.69 38.54 11.68
CA LEU A 241 5.13 38.32 11.58
C LEU A 241 5.91 39.57 12.02
N LEU A 242 6.87 39.41 12.94
CA LEU A 242 7.64 40.56 13.42
C LEU A 242 8.76 40.91 12.44
N PRO A 243 9.11 42.20 12.29
CA PRO A 243 10.19 42.66 11.40
C PRO A 243 11.54 41.96 11.60
N ARG A 244 11.83 41.53 12.84
CA ARG A 244 13.04 40.79 13.19
C ARG A 244 13.08 39.36 12.60
N ASP A 245 11.90 38.76 12.40
CA ASP A 245 11.75 37.40 11.91
C ASP A 245 11.97 37.36 10.38
N LEU A 246 11.83 38.49 9.69
CA LEU A 246 12.03 38.63 8.23
C LEU A 246 13.51 38.84 7.83
N GLY A 247 14.45 38.64 8.75
CA GLY A 247 15.90 38.66 8.47
C GLY A 247 16.45 39.99 7.95
N THR A 248 15.75 41.11 8.15
CA THR A 248 16.14 42.38 7.54
C THR A 248 17.26 43.04 8.35
N PRO A 249 18.44 43.35 7.75
CA PRO A 249 19.52 44.02 8.47
C PRO A 249 19.17 45.48 8.77
N GLY A 250 19.27 45.87 10.06
CA GLY A 250 19.04 47.22 10.58
C GLY A 250 17.74 47.36 11.39
N GLU A 251 17.60 48.45 12.15
CA GLU A 251 16.36 48.83 12.84
C GLU A 251 15.54 49.78 11.94
N PRO A 252 14.64 49.29 11.06
CA PRO A 252 13.71 50.18 10.37
C PRO A 252 12.80 50.87 11.39
N ALA A 253 12.45 52.14 11.15
CA ALA A 253 11.53 52.87 12.03
C ALA A 253 10.11 52.28 11.95
N ALA A 254 9.74 51.74 10.79
CA ALA A 254 8.59 50.87 10.58
C ALA A 254 8.82 49.96 9.37
N LEU A 255 8.24 48.76 9.40
CA LEU A 255 8.18 47.82 8.30
C LEU A 255 6.70 47.43 8.10
N PHE A 256 6.22 47.52 6.86
CA PHE A 256 4.85 47.14 6.51
C PHE A 256 4.89 46.06 5.43
N ILE A 257 4.16 44.98 5.61
CA ILE A 257 3.85 44.05 4.52
C ILE A 257 2.75 44.71 3.70
N THR A 258 3.03 44.97 2.42
CA THR A 258 2.08 45.66 1.53
C THR A 258 1.36 44.73 0.58
N ASP A 259 1.97 43.59 0.30
CA ASP A 259 1.40 42.55 -0.56
C ASP A 259 2.01 41.19 -0.20
N ILE A 260 1.24 40.13 -0.41
CA ILE A 260 1.66 38.75 -0.23
C ILE A 260 1.45 38.07 -1.58
N GLY A 261 2.55 37.68 -2.22
CA GLY A 261 2.55 36.99 -3.50
C GLY A 261 1.97 35.57 -3.39
N GLU A 262 1.74 34.94 -4.54
CA GLU A 262 1.25 33.56 -4.57
C GLU A 262 2.25 32.61 -3.88
N PRO A 263 1.85 31.89 -2.83
CA PRO A 263 2.74 30.98 -2.14
C PRO A 263 3.08 29.80 -3.06
N LEU A 264 4.38 29.51 -3.16
CA LEU A 264 4.91 28.38 -3.94
C LEU A 264 5.19 27.24 -2.97
N VAL A 265 4.40 26.17 -3.07
CA VAL A 265 4.62 24.98 -2.27
C VAL A 265 5.80 24.20 -2.85
N GLY A 266 6.85 24.07 -2.03
CA GLY A 266 8.10 23.38 -2.35
C GLY A 266 8.00 21.88 -2.06
N GLU A 267 8.98 21.33 -1.35
CA GLU A 267 8.97 19.93 -0.96
C GLU A 267 7.87 19.65 0.08
N VAL A 268 7.07 18.61 -0.18
CA VAL A 268 6.04 18.10 0.72
C VAL A 268 6.36 16.65 1.04
N GLU A 269 6.66 16.37 2.31
CA GLU A 269 6.73 15.02 2.84
C GLU A 269 5.34 14.61 3.34
N VAL A 270 4.86 13.45 2.90
CA VAL A 270 3.52 12.97 3.27
C VAL A 270 3.62 11.60 3.92
N ARG A 271 3.00 11.47 5.10
CA ARG A 271 2.75 10.21 5.78
C ARG A 271 1.28 9.90 5.75
N GLN A 272 0.94 8.72 5.26
CA GLN A 272 -0.46 8.33 5.07
C GLN A 272 -0.86 7.27 6.07
N TYR A 273 -1.98 7.51 6.75
CA TYR A 273 -2.69 6.57 7.60
C TYR A 273 -4.05 6.33 6.98
N TRP A 274 -4.39 5.07 6.72
CA TRP A 274 -5.69 4.72 6.15
C TRP A 274 -6.50 3.87 7.12
N GLU A 275 -7.77 4.20 7.28
CA GLU A 275 -8.74 3.50 8.11
C GLU A 275 -10.07 3.36 7.37
N ARG A 276 -10.33 2.15 6.85
CA ARG A 276 -11.63 1.70 6.33
C ARG A 276 -12.39 2.75 5.47
N GLY A 277 -11.77 3.15 4.36
CA GLY A 277 -12.34 4.10 3.39
C GLY A 277 -12.00 5.57 3.67
N ASP A 278 -11.51 5.85 4.88
CA ASP A 278 -10.99 7.16 5.27
C ASP A 278 -9.45 7.15 5.23
N LEU A 279 -8.88 8.16 4.58
CA LEU A 279 -7.45 8.42 4.51
C LEU A 279 -7.16 9.67 5.32
N ARG A 280 -6.29 9.54 6.31
CA ARG A 280 -5.62 10.66 6.95
C ARG A 280 -4.23 10.79 6.36
N ALA A 281 -3.92 11.93 5.76
CA ALA A 281 -2.57 12.26 5.34
C ALA A 281 -2.00 13.31 6.28
N ASP A 282 -1.01 12.92 7.07
CA ASP A 282 -0.17 13.86 7.82
C ASP A 282 0.93 14.35 6.87
N PHE A 283 1.22 15.64 6.87
CA PHE A 283 2.24 16.19 5.98
C PHE A 283 3.13 17.22 6.67
N LEU A 284 4.32 17.37 6.11
CA LEU A 284 5.26 18.45 6.38
C LEU A 284 5.55 19.12 5.04
N ALA A 285 5.26 20.42 4.93
CA ALA A 285 5.42 21.17 3.70
C ALA A 285 6.34 22.37 3.92
N THR A 286 7.25 22.58 2.98
CA THR A 286 7.95 23.85 2.82
C THR A 286 7.18 24.73 1.84
N VAL A 287 6.93 25.98 2.21
CA VAL A 287 6.21 26.94 1.39
C VAL A 287 7.02 28.22 1.29
N ASP A 288 7.38 28.59 0.07
CA ASP A 288 8.03 29.86 -0.21
C ASP A 288 6.96 30.92 -0.44
N VAL A 289 7.01 31.99 0.34
CA VAL A 289 6.07 33.12 0.22
C VAL A 289 6.85 34.36 -0.19
N GLU A 290 6.49 34.95 -1.33
CA GLU A 290 6.99 36.27 -1.72
C GLU A 290 6.23 37.34 -0.94
N LEU A 291 6.94 38.18 -0.20
CA LEU A 291 6.38 39.31 0.52
C LEU A 291 6.86 40.61 -0.11
N ALA A 292 5.94 41.51 -0.44
CA ALA A 292 6.26 42.89 -0.73
C ALA A 292 6.28 43.69 0.57
N LEU A 293 7.36 44.40 0.81
CA LEU A 293 7.64 45.11 2.04
C LEU A 293 7.86 46.59 1.74
N GLN A 294 7.30 47.46 2.58
CA GLN A 294 7.69 48.87 2.66
C GLN A 294 8.48 49.11 3.94
N ARG A 295 9.72 49.56 3.79
CA ARG A 295 10.59 49.99 4.87
C ARG A 295 10.57 51.50 4.98
N VAL A 296 10.29 52.00 6.17
CA VAL A 296 10.41 53.43 6.48
C VAL A 296 11.68 53.66 7.28
N ARG A 297 12.61 54.43 6.72
CA ARG A 297 13.81 54.90 7.42
C ARG A 297 13.64 56.37 7.79
N SER A 298 13.93 56.71 9.04
CA SER A 298 13.98 58.09 9.50
C SER A 298 15.41 58.44 9.87
N GLY A 299 16.02 59.35 9.12
CA GLY A 299 17.37 59.84 9.37
C GLY A 299 17.47 61.31 9.00
N GLY A 300 17.71 62.18 9.98
CA GLY A 300 18.03 63.59 9.72
C GLY A 300 16.88 64.49 9.26
N GLY A 301 15.62 64.11 9.48
CA GLY A 301 14.44 64.95 9.20
C GLY A 301 13.67 64.59 7.92
N ASP A 302 14.26 63.76 7.04
CA ASP A 302 13.57 63.18 5.89
C ASP A 302 13.11 61.75 6.18
N VAL A 303 11.94 61.39 5.63
CA VAL A 303 11.36 60.05 5.68
C VAL A 303 11.55 59.41 4.32
N GLU A 304 12.34 58.35 4.27
CA GLU A 304 12.57 57.57 3.05
C GLU A 304 11.77 56.27 3.13
N VAL A 305 10.94 56.02 2.11
CA VAL A 305 10.18 54.78 1.95
C VAL A 305 10.86 53.94 0.87
N GLN A 306 11.32 52.75 1.24
CA GLN A 306 11.92 51.78 0.32
C GLN A 306 10.99 50.58 0.17
N GLU A 307 10.68 50.22 -1.08
CA GLU A 307 9.96 48.99 -1.41
C GLU A 307 10.95 47.86 -1.69
N ASP A 308 10.81 46.74 -0.98
CA ASP A 308 11.60 45.54 -1.16
C ASP A 308 10.67 44.34 -1.41
N ARG A 309 11.18 43.31 -2.09
CA ARG A 309 10.51 42.00 -2.21
C ARG A 309 11.43 40.94 -1.61
N VAL A 310 10.89 40.10 -0.75
CA VAL A 310 11.64 39.03 -0.08
C VAL A 310 10.86 37.74 -0.21
N VAL A 311 11.54 36.66 -0.60
CA VAL A 311 10.97 35.31 -0.56
C VAL A 311 11.40 34.68 0.74
N LEU A 312 10.45 34.23 1.55
CA LEU A 312 10.71 33.57 2.82
C LEU A 312 10.20 32.14 2.81
N PRO A 313 11.07 31.17 3.16
CA PRO A 313 10.66 29.79 3.33
C PRO A 313 9.99 29.62 4.70
N PHE A 314 8.77 29.08 4.67
CA PHE A 314 8.04 28.64 5.84
C PHE A 314 7.93 27.13 5.83
N VAL A 315 7.98 26.52 7.02
CA VAL A 315 7.59 25.13 7.22
C VAL A 315 6.27 25.11 7.98
N THR A 316 5.34 24.30 7.49
CA THR A 316 4.12 23.97 8.18
C THR A 316 3.92 22.47 8.19
N SER A 317 3.20 21.98 9.18
CA SER A 317 2.74 20.60 9.23
C SER A 317 1.24 20.60 9.42
N GLY A 318 0.57 19.56 8.97
CA GLY A 318 -0.86 19.47 9.10
C GLY A 318 -1.34 18.06 8.88
N HIS A 319 -2.65 17.89 8.93
CA HIS A 319 -3.29 16.69 8.45
C HIS A 319 -4.55 17.01 7.66
N VAL A 320 -4.86 16.12 6.73
CA VAL A 320 -6.08 16.18 5.93
C VAL A 320 -6.79 14.83 6.00
N ASP A 321 -8.09 14.86 6.33
CA ASP A 321 -8.94 13.67 6.31
C ASP A 321 -9.73 13.62 5.00
N ILE A 322 -9.68 12.46 4.33
CA ILE A 322 -10.26 12.23 3.01
C ILE A 322 -11.12 10.98 3.06
N THR A 323 -12.36 11.08 2.62
CA THR A 323 -13.28 9.95 2.54
C THR A 323 -13.51 9.60 1.09
N ALA A 324 -13.33 8.33 0.73
CA ALA A 324 -13.81 7.82 -0.56
C ALA A 324 -15.33 7.62 -0.52
N SER A 325 -16.02 8.09 -1.55
CA SER A 325 -17.45 7.83 -1.77
C SER A 325 -17.70 7.34 -3.18
N ARG A 326 -18.92 6.84 -3.45
CA ARG A 326 -19.35 6.47 -4.82
C ARG A 326 -19.32 7.64 -5.81
N ASP A 327 -19.33 8.88 -5.31
CA ASP A 327 -19.32 10.11 -6.10
C ASP A 327 -17.91 10.71 -6.27
N GLY A 328 -16.87 10.05 -5.71
CA GLY A 328 -15.47 10.50 -5.75
C GLY A 328 -14.86 10.74 -4.37
N LEU A 329 -13.69 11.38 -4.35
CA LEU A 329 -12.95 11.72 -3.13
C LEU A 329 -13.52 12.99 -2.49
N MET A 330 -13.79 12.92 -1.19
CA MET A 330 -14.29 14.04 -0.39
C MET A 330 -13.24 14.41 0.66
N PHE A 331 -12.64 15.59 0.50
CA PHE A 331 -11.79 16.20 1.52
C PHE A 331 -12.69 16.78 2.61
N SER A 332 -12.53 16.31 3.85
CA SER A 332 -13.49 16.56 4.93
C SER A 332 -12.96 17.49 6.02
N SER A 333 -11.65 17.44 6.29
CA SER A 333 -10.99 18.30 7.29
C SER A 333 -9.57 18.64 6.83
N LEU A 334 -9.13 19.88 7.05
CA LEU A 334 -7.73 20.28 6.94
C LEU A 334 -7.37 21.00 8.24
N GLU A 335 -6.47 20.43 9.02
CA GLU A 335 -5.91 21.10 10.19
C GLU A 335 -4.46 21.45 9.92
N LEU A 336 -4.17 22.75 9.95
CA LEU A 336 -2.82 23.27 9.78
C LEU A 336 -2.23 23.63 11.13
N GLY A 337 -1.00 23.17 11.35
CA GLY A 337 -0.10 23.72 12.34
C GLY A 337 0.36 25.12 11.97
N PRO A 338 1.02 25.81 12.91
CA PRO A 338 1.55 27.14 12.66
C PRO A 338 2.62 27.13 11.58
N PHE A 339 2.68 28.19 10.78
CA PHE A 339 3.81 28.45 9.88
C PHE A 339 5.00 28.93 10.70
N ALA A 340 6.13 28.24 10.57
CA ALA A 340 7.39 28.62 11.19
C ALA A 340 8.40 28.97 10.09
N LEU A 341 9.14 30.07 10.28
CA LEU A 341 10.26 30.40 9.40
C LEU A 341 11.33 29.31 9.48
N VAL A 342 11.88 28.93 8.32
CA VAL A 342 13.08 28.10 8.30
C VAL A 342 14.24 28.96 8.76
N GLU A 343 14.86 28.63 9.91
CA GLU A 343 16.10 29.27 10.33
C GLU A 343 17.18 28.98 9.28
N THR A 344 17.49 29.98 8.46
CA THR A 344 18.66 29.96 7.59
C THR A 344 19.91 30.20 8.44
N GLU A 345 20.78 29.20 8.56
CA GLU A 345 22.10 29.29 9.22
C GLU A 345 22.99 30.40 8.68
#